data_AF-A0A6B0VB57-F1
#
_entry.id   AF-A0A6B0VB57-F1
#
_cell.length_a   1.000
_cell.length_b   1.000
_cell.length_c   1.000
_cell.angle_alpha   90.00
_cell.angle_beta   90.00
_cell.angle_gamma   90.00
#
_symmetry.space_group_name_H-M   'P 1'
#
loop_
_entity.id
_entity.type
_entity.pdbx_description
1 polymer ?
#
loop_
_entity_poly.entity_id
_entity_poly.type
_entity_poly.pdbx_seq_one_letter_code
_entity_poly.pdbx_strand_id
1 'polypeptide(L)'
;MDRLTSSRPTASVLLFILLVKQGAGVQPECDFQEFYKLYSPVVGNLIFRVTGQLNSPHILEMDCNALKNVAQRVETFLEGCTADNNEDLKKRIRALQLARDSLCGSELEEDLNLWQDCFDANVFAECKKSVEERLRKLEQDGALEATGDFDCRNKSLGFQCALQAGAGCPEKAERARKAVENYINLLMDVKMCRRPTEYACEGDLFDDCYWKVLSGTAGRLPLLPSGADTLSKYCKAAKSAPTCTRNLQIEQCPEERKKILSTIKDGFRSIPDSICNEELPASVEEWNKCLNQEALKKCESEIPRPNRNFDSKAERHVHFCRDREETLKCELAAGSDCPASASAAEKALYDLRAIEHNLYNCPRRDGWM
;
A
#
# COMPACT_ATOMS: atom_id res chain seq x y z
N MET A 1 -55.40 19.62 59.39
CA MET A 1 -54.17 18.81 59.19
C MET A 1 -54.50 17.87 58.05
N ASP A 2 -54.24 18.29 56.82
CA ASP A 2 -54.45 17.44 55.64
C ASP A 2 -53.15 17.37 54.84
N ARG A 3 -52.64 16.15 54.73
CA ARG A 3 -51.38 15.78 54.07
C ARG A 3 -51.56 15.82 52.57
N LEU A 4 -50.73 16.64 51.91
CA LEU A 4 -50.47 16.57 50.47
C LEU A 4 -49.63 15.33 50.18
N THR A 5 -50.17 14.36 49.45
CA THR A 5 -49.43 13.20 48.92
C THR A 5 -49.30 13.27 47.40
N SER A 6 -48.13 13.77 46.98
CA SER A 6 -47.23 13.20 45.97
C SER A 6 -47.80 12.72 44.64
N SER A 7 -47.69 13.57 43.62
CA SER A 7 -47.64 13.21 42.20
C SER A 7 -46.29 12.53 41.87
N ARG A 8 -46.29 11.27 41.42
CA ARG A 8 -45.19 10.66 40.64
C ARG A 8 -45.63 9.34 40.00
N PRO A 9 -46.20 9.36 38.78
CA PRO A 9 -45.98 8.26 37.84
C PRO A 9 -45.44 8.71 36.48
N THR A 10 -45.25 10.01 36.24
CA THR A 10 -44.78 10.53 34.94
C THR A 10 -43.26 10.58 34.77
N ALA A 11 -42.48 10.36 35.84
CA ALA A 11 -41.02 10.42 35.76
C ALA A 11 -40.37 9.12 35.20
N SER A 12 -41.02 7.96 35.35
CA SER A 12 -40.45 6.68 34.92
C SER A 12 -40.58 6.44 33.41
N VAL A 13 -41.62 6.98 32.76
CA VAL A 13 -41.83 6.83 31.31
C VAL A 13 -40.89 7.74 30.50
N LEU A 14 -40.58 8.94 31.01
CA LEU A 14 -39.63 9.85 30.39
C LEU A 14 -38.17 9.36 30.50
N LEU A 15 -37.81 8.64 31.56
CA LEU A 15 -36.48 8.01 31.67
C LEU A 15 -36.30 6.86 30.67
N PHE A 16 -37.35 6.06 30.40
CA PHE A 16 -37.30 5.03 29.37
C PHE A 16 -37.20 5.62 27.95
N ILE A 17 -37.87 6.74 27.67
CA ILE A 17 -37.79 7.40 26.35
C ILE A 17 -36.43 8.10 26.15
N LEU A 18 -35.80 8.60 27.21
CA LEU A 18 -34.46 9.21 27.12
C LEU A 18 -33.32 8.18 27.07
N LEU A 19 -33.47 7.01 27.72
CA LEU A 19 -32.50 5.92 27.61
C LEU A 19 -32.57 5.20 26.25
N VAL A 20 -33.74 5.15 25.60
CA VAL A 20 -33.86 4.63 24.22
C VAL A 20 -33.28 5.61 23.18
N LYS A 21 -33.24 6.92 23.47
CA LYS A 21 -32.64 7.93 22.57
C LYS A 21 -31.13 8.11 22.68
N GLN A 22 -30.49 7.60 23.74
CA GLN A 22 -29.02 7.60 23.88
C GLN A 22 -28.38 6.25 23.55
N GLY A 23 -29.18 5.27 23.13
CA GLY A 23 -28.72 3.99 22.60
C GLY A 23 -29.19 3.77 21.17
N ALA A 24 -29.04 4.76 20.28
CA ALA A 24 -28.96 4.46 18.85
C ALA A 24 -27.71 3.58 18.70
N GLY A 25 -27.92 2.26 18.79
CA GLY A 25 -26.87 1.27 18.81
C GLY A 25 -25.98 1.51 17.62
N VAL A 26 -24.77 2.00 17.88
CA VAL A 26 -23.72 1.99 16.88
C VAL A 26 -23.57 0.51 16.54
N GLN A 27 -24.07 0.11 15.37
CA GLN A 27 -23.93 -1.25 14.89
C GLN A 27 -22.45 -1.64 15.01
N PRO A 28 -22.14 -2.88 15.43
CA PRO A 28 -20.76 -3.31 15.51
C PRO A 28 -20.11 -3.23 14.12
N GLU A 29 -18.80 -3.01 14.08
CA GLU A 29 -18.06 -3.07 12.81
C GLU A 29 -18.15 -4.49 12.24
N CYS A 30 -18.38 -4.58 10.93
CA CYS A 30 -18.45 -5.86 10.25
C CYS A 30 -17.10 -6.59 10.26
N ASP A 31 -17.12 -7.89 10.55
CA ASP A 31 -15.93 -8.73 10.45
C ASP A 31 -15.57 -9.00 8.98
N PHE A 32 -14.36 -8.58 8.58
CA PHE A 32 -13.87 -8.74 7.23
C PHE A 32 -13.78 -10.22 6.81
N GLN A 33 -13.39 -11.11 7.72
CA GLN A 33 -13.18 -12.51 7.41
C GLN A 33 -14.50 -13.26 7.23
N GLU A 34 -15.53 -12.92 8.00
CA GLU A 34 -16.90 -13.41 7.81
C GLU A 34 -17.48 -12.93 6.48
N PHE A 35 -17.35 -11.64 6.17
CA PHE A 35 -17.71 -11.11 4.86
C PHE A 35 -17.00 -11.88 3.75
N TYR A 36 -15.67 -12.02 3.84
CA TYR A 36 -14.87 -12.69 2.82
C TYR A 36 -15.28 -14.15 2.61
N LYS A 37 -15.52 -14.92 3.68
CA LYS A 37 -16.01 -16.30 3.61
C LYS A 37 -17.37 -16.40 2.93
N LEU A 38 -18.19 -15.36 3.01
CA LEU A 38 -19.54 -15.35 2.44
C LEU A 38 -19.53 -15.22 0.92
N TYR A 39 -18.71 -14.31 0.35
CA TYR A 39 -18.74 -14.03 -1.09
C TYR A 39 -17.60 -14.64 -1.91
N SER A 40 -16.42 -14.84 -1.32
CA SER A 40 -15.23 -15.35 -2.02
C SER A 40 -15.47 -16.68 -2.75
N PRO A 41 -16.12 -17.70 -2.15
CA PRO A 41 -16.36 -18.97 -2.83
C PRO A 41 -17.32 -18.85 -4.01
N VAL A 42 -18.26 -17.91 -3.98
CA VAL A 42 -19.21 -17.71 -5.08
C VAL A 42 -18.52 -17.03 -6.24
N VAL A 43 -17.87 -15.89 -5.98
CA VAL A 43 -17.17 -15.11 -6.99
C VAL A 43 -16.01 -15.89 -7.60
N GLY A 44 -15.25 -16.62 -6.79
CA GLY A 44 -14.13 -17.43 -7.26
C GLY A 44 -14.52 -18.57 -8.20
N ASN A 45 -15.81 -18.94 -8.24
CA ASN A 45 -16.37 -19.99 -9.08
C ASN A 45 -17.18 -19.45 -10.28
N LEU A 46 -17.30 -18.12 -10.43
CA LEU A 46 -17.89 -17.53 -11.63
C LEU A 46 -17.06 -17.90 -12.86
N ILE A 47 -17.71 -18.16 -13.99
CA ILE A 47 -17.06 -18.61 -15.23
C ILE A 47 -17.06 -17.56 -16.35
N PHE A 48 -17.46 -16.33 -16.02
CA PHE A 48 -17.42 -15.16 -16.88
C PHE A 48 -16.04 -14.99 -17.55
N ARG A 49 -16.07 -14.77 -18.87
CA ARG A 49 -14.88 -14.69 -19.71
C ARG A 49 -14.56 -13.24 -20.03
N VAL A 50 -13.30 -12.87 -19.82
CA VAL A 50 -12.82 -11.49 -19.98
C VAL A 50 -12.00 -11.24 -21.25
N THR A 51 -11.57 -12.29 -21.95
CA THR A 51 -10.61 -12.18 -23.08
C THR A 51 -11.29 -12.30 -24.45
N GLY A 52 -12.42 -11.62 -24.64
CA GLY A 52 -13.15 -11.62 -25.92
C GLY A 52 -13.74 -12.98 -26.32
N GLN A 53 -13.70 -13.97 -25.42
CA GLN A 53 -14.36 -15.25 -25.63
C GLN A 53 -15.86 -15.11 -25.38
N LEU A 54 -16.66 -15.84 -26.17
CA LEU A 54 -18.11 -15.84 -26.02
C LEU A 54 -18.53 -16.20 -24.59
N ASN A 55 -19.31 -15.31 -23.98
CA ASN A 55 -20.10 -15.58 -22.80
C ASN A 55 -21.49 -16.00 -23.26
N SER A 56 -21.78 -17.31 -23.24
CA SER A 56 -23.08 -17.80 -23.69
C SER A 56 -24.20 -17.30 -22.76
N PRO A 57 -25.46 -17.26 -23.24
CA PRO A 57 -26.61 -16.87 -22.41
C PRO A 57 -26.68 -17.66 -21.11
N HIS A 58 -26.38 -18.96 -21.17
CA HIS A 58 -26.34 -19.84 -20.00
C HIS A 58 -25.27 -19.45 -18.97
N ILE A 59 -24.08 -19.03 -19.43
CA ILE A 59 -23.01 -18.54 -18.54
C ILE A 59 -23.48 -17.27 -17.83
N LEU A 60 -24.02 -16.31 -18.59
CA LEU A 60 -24.50 -15.04 -18.06
C LEU A 60 -25.63 -15.24 -17.03
N GLU A 61 -26.58 -16.12 -17.32
CA GLU A 61 -27.67 -16.46 -16.41
C GLU A 61 -27.15 -17.11 -15.12
N MET A 62 -26.26 -18.11 -15.24
CA MET A 62 -25.71 -18.81 -14.08
C MET A 62 -24.91 -17.87 -13.17
N ASP A 63 -24.02 -17.07 -13.74
CA ASP A 63 -23.19 -16.13 -13.00
C ASP A 63 -24.04 -14.99 -12.40
N CYS A 64 -25.03 -14.48 -13.12
CA CYS A 64 -25.97 -13.49 -12.59
C CYS A 64 -26.77 -14.05 -11.39
N ASN A 65 -27.28 -15.28 -11.50
CA ASN A 65 -28.01 -15.93 -10.40
C ASN A 65 -27.12 -16.13 -9.17
N ALA A 66 -25.87 -16.54 -9.36
CA ALA A 66 -24.88 -16.65 -8.29
C ALA A 66 -24.60 -15.29 -7.63
N LEU A 67 -24.42 -14.23 -8.42
CA LEU A 67 -24.19 -12.87 -7.94
C LEU A 67 -25.39 -12.29 -7.18
N LYS A 68 -26.62 -12.53 -7.66
CA LYS A 68 -27.84 -12.14 -6.94
C LYS A 68 -27.96 -12.85 -5.60
N ASN A 69 -27.72 -14.16 -5.58
CA ASN A 69 -27.79 -14.95 -4.35
C ASN A 69 -26.80 -14.46 -3.30
N VAL A 70 -25.54 -14.24 -3.69
CA VAL A 70 -24.51 -13.80 -2.75
C VAL A 70 -24.68 -12.34 -2.32
N ALA A 71 -25.16 -11.46 -3.21
CA ALA A 71 -25.47 -10.08 -2.85
C ALA A 71 -26.58 -10.02 -1.80
N GLN A 72 -27.64 -10.81 -1.94
CA GLN A 72 -28.70 -10.91 -0.93
C GLN A 72 -28.15 -11.37 0.43
N ARG A 73 -27.23 -12.34 0.44
CA ARG A 73 -26.58 -12.82 1.67
C ARG A 73 -25.69 -11.75 2.30
N VAL A 74 -25.00 -10.94 1.49
CA VAL A 74 -24.23 -9.78 1.98
C VAL A 74 -25.17 -8.74 2.57
N GLU A 75 -26.28 -8.43 1.92
CA GLU A 75 -27.28 -7.47 2.44
C GLU A 75 -27.80 -7.90 3.81
N THR A 76 -28.15 -9.18 3.99
CA THR A 76 -28.53 -9.74 5.30
C THR A 76 -27.40 -9.67 6.33
N PHE A 77 -26.14 -9.90 5.91
CA PHE A 77 -24.98 -9.73 6.81
C PHE A 77 -24.84 -8.28 7.30
N LEU A 78 -25.06 -7.31 6.42
CA LEU A 78 -24.99 -5.87 6.73
C LEU A 78 -26.16 -5.37 7.60
N GLU A 79 -27.24 -6.15 7.78
CA GLU A 79 -28.27 -5.83 8.79
C GLU A 79 -27.72 -5.95 10.23
N GLY A 80 -26.69 -6.78 10.43
CA GLY A 80 -26.10 -7.06 11.74
C GLY A 80 -24.89 -6.20 12.12
N CYS A 81 -24.31 -5.45 11.18
CA CYS A 81 -23.06 -4.71 11.37
C CYS A 81 -22.94 -3.52 10.41
N THR A 82 -21.97 -2.63 10.64
CA THR A 82 -21.66 -1.51 9.72
C THR A 82 -20.27 -1.62 9.11
N ALA A 83 -20.17 -1.25 7.83
CA ALA A 83 -18.89 -1.07 7.12
C ALA A 83 -18.42 0.39 7.13
N ASP A 84 -19.11 1.31 7.80
CA ASP A 84 -18.90 2.75 7.68
C ASP A 84 -17.50 3.23 8.07
N ASN A 85 -16.82 2.49 8.94
CA ASN A 85 -15.46 2.82 9.37
C ASN A 85 -14.37 2.02 8.64
N ASN A 86 -14.76 1.17 7.67
CA ASN A 86 -13.85 0.26 6.99
C ASN A 86 -13.89 0.47 5.46
N GLU A 87 -12.99 1.32 4.96
CA GLU A 87 -12.93 1.68 3.54
C GLU A 87 -12.64 0.49 2.61
N ASP A 88 -11.85 -0.50 3.06
CA ASP A 88 -11.58 -1.71 2.27
C ASP A 88 -12.84 -2.57 2.13
N LEU A 89 -13.59 -2.74 3.23
CA LEU A 89 -14.84 -3.47 3.20
C LEU A 89 -15.88 -2.78 2.32
N LYS A 90 -16.05 -1.45 2.44
CA LYS A 90 -16.91 -0.66 1.55
C LYS A 90 -16.54 -0.84 0.09
N LYS A 91 -15.23 -0.75 -0.23
CA LYS A 91 -14.69 -0.91 -1.58
C LYS A 91 -15.06 -2.26 -2.19
N ARG A 92 -15.05 -3.34 -1.39
CA ARG A 92 -15.39 -4.71 -1.84
C ARG A 92 -16.88 -4.95 -1.96
N ILE A 93 -17.69 -4.46 -1.01
CA ILE A 93 -19.15 -4.50 -1.10
C ILE A 93 -19.61 -3.79 -2.38
N ARG A 94 -19.06 -2.61 -2.65
CA ARG A 94 -19.36 -1.85 -3.87
C ARG A 94 -18.95 -2.58 -5.14
N ALA A 95 -17.79 -3.25 -5.16
CA ALA A 95 -17.39 -4.05 -6.31
C ALA A 95 -18.35 -5.22 -6.58
N LEU A 96 -18.83 -5.89 -5.52
CA LEU A 96 -19.82 -6.94 -5.67
C LEU A 96 -21.13 -6.41 -6.28
N GLN A 97 -21.62 -5.27 -5.79
CA GLN A 97 -22.83 -4.63 -6.31
C GLN A 97 -22.66 -4.24 -7.79
N LEU A 98 -21.55 -3.58 -8.13
CA LEU A 98 -21.26 -3.16 -9.51
C LEU A 98 -21.15 -4.34 -10.47
N ALA A 99 -20.48 -5.43 -10.04
CA ALA A 99 -20.38 -6.63 -10.84
C ALA A 99 -21.75 -7.29 -11.04
N ARG A 100 -22.56 -7.43 -9.97
CA ARG A 100 -23.93 -7.94 -10.06
C ARG A 100 -24.75 -7.12 -11.05
N ASP A 101 -24.77 -5.81 -10.88
CA ASP A 101 -25.62 -4.93 -11.69
C ASP A 101 -25.18 -4.93 -13.16
N SER A 102 -23.88 -5.03 -13.42
CA SER A 102 -23.34 -5.10 -14.77
C SER A 102 -23.61 -6.46 -15.43
N LEU A 103 -23.35 -7.57 -14.73
CA LEU A 103 -23.46 -8.92 -15.27
C LEU A 103 -24.92 -9.40 -15.41
N CYS A 104 -25.85 -8.80 -14.67
CA CYS A 104 -27.27 -9.08 -14.75
C CYS A 104 -28.04 -8.14 -15.71
N GLY A 105 -27.35 -7.26 -16.45
CA GLY A 105 -27.98 -6.33 -17.39
C GLY A 105 -28.58 -7.05 -18.59
N SER A 106 -29.82 -6.70 -18.96
CA SER A 106 -30.57 -7.38 -20.04
C SER A 106 -29.96 -7.21 -21.44
N GLU A 107 -29.21 -6.14 -21.68
CA GLU A 107 -28.56 -5.85 -22.96
C GLU A 107 -27.09 -6.32 -23.00
N LEU A 108 -26.60 -6.91 -21.90
CA LEU A 108 -25.18 -7.28 -21.79
C LEU A 108 -24.76 -8.34 -22.82
N GLU A 109 -25.63 -9.29 -23.15
CA GLU A 109 -25.33 -10.34 -24.11
C GLU A 109 -24.99 -9.74 -25.49
N GLU A 110 -25.84 -8.84 -25.99
CA GLU A 110 -25.62 -8.16 -27.27
C GLU A 110 -24.32 -7.32 -27.24
N ASP A 111 -24.10 -6.60 -26.14
CA ASP A 111 -22.90 -5.77 -25.97
C ASP A 111 -21.61 -6.63 -25.87
N LEU A 112 -21.68 -7.84 -25.29
CA LEU A 112 -20.57 -8.78 -25.22
C LEU A 112 -20.28 -9.45 -26.56
N ASN A 113 -21.30 -9.68 -27.39
CA ASN A 113 -21.12 -10.14 -28.76
C ASN A 113 -20.37 -9.07 -29.58
N LEU A 114 -20.78 -7.80 -29.45
CA LEU A 114 -20.06 -6.69 -30.06
C LEU A 114 -18.61 -6.62 -29.55
N TRP A 115 -18.41 -6.71 -28.24
CA TRP A 115 -17.07 -6.74 -27.62
C TRP A 115 -16.21 -7.87 -28.18
N GLN A 116 -16.76 -9.08 -28.32
CA GLN A 116 -16.06 -10.23 -28.89
C GLN A 116 -15.62 -9.95 -30.33
N ASP A 117 -16.49 -9.38 -31.16
CA ASP A 117 -16.21 -9.14 -32.58
C ASP A 117 -15.11 -8.08 -32.79
N CYS A 118 -15.01 -7.10 -31.89
CA CYS A 118 -13.99 -6.04 -31.95
C CYS A 118 -12.75 -6.31 -31.09
N PHE A 119 -12.73 -7.37 -30.26
CA PHE A 119 -11.60 -7.67 -29.39
C PHE A 119 -10.35 -8.04 -30.21
N ASP A 120 -9.28 -7.25 -30.06
CA ASP A 120 -8.03 -7.53 -30.76
C ASP A 120 -7.18 -8.55 -29.98
N ALA A 121 -7.26 -9.81 -30.41
CA ALA A 121 -6.51 -10.91 -29.82
C ALA A 121 -4.98 -10.74 -29.94
N ASN A 122 -4.49 -10.05 -30.97
CA ASN A 122 -3.07 -9.79 -31.14
C ASN A 122 -2.59 -8.75 -30.12
N VAL A 123 -3.35 -7.65 -29.96
CA VAL A 123 -3.07 -6.63 -28.92
C VAL A 123 -3.07 -7.28 -27.54
N PHE A 124 -4.02 -8.16 -27.24
CA PHE A 124 -4.04 -8.88 -25.97
C PHE A 124 -2.79 -9.74 -25.77
N ALA A 125 -2.43 -10.56 -26.76
CA ALA A 125 -1.30 -11.47 -26.68
C ALA A 125 0.04 -10.73 -26.55
N GLU A 126 0.25 -9.67 -27.33
CA GLU A 126 1.45 -8.83 -27.27
C GLU A 126 1.56 -8.09 -25.93
N CYS A 127 0.47 -7.49 -25.46
CA CYS A 127 0.44 -6.83 -24.16
C CYS A 127 0.75 -7.81 -23.04
N LYS A 128 0.11 -8.99 -23.02
CA LYS A 128 0.33 -10.00 -21.98
C LYS A 128 1.77 -10.50 -21.98
N LYS A 129 2.35 -10.75 -23.16
CA LYS A 129 3.76 -11.14 -23.31
C LYS A 129 4.69 -10.05 -22.76
N SER A 130 4.43 -8.78 -23.10
CA SER A 130 5.19 -7.63 -22.58
C SER A 130 5.12 -7.52 -21.06
N VAL A 131 3.93 -7.71 -20.47
CA VAL A 131 3.74 -7.74 -19.01
C VAL A 131 4.57 -8.86 -18.37
N GLU A 132 4.45 -10.09 -18.88
CA GLU A 132 5.19 -11.26 -18.34
C GLU A 132 6.71 -11.06 -18.44
N GLU A 133 7.21 -10.59 -19.58
CA GLU A 133 8.64 -10.31 -19.78
C GLU A 133 9.13 -9.20 -18.84
N ARG A 134 8.34 -8.14 -18.63
CA ARG A 134 8.69 -7.05 -17.71
C ARG A 134 8.72 -7.51 -16.26
N LEU A 135 7.71 -8.27 -15.81
CA LEU A 135 7.67 -8.78 -14.45
C LEU A 135 8.84 -9.73 -14.17
N ARG A 136 9.23 -10.58 -15.14
CA ARG A 136 10.44 -11.41 -15.02
C ARG A 136 11.72 -10.59 -14.92
N LYS A 137 11.81 -9.46 -15.63
CA LYS A 137 12.95 -8.53 -15.47
C LYS A 137 12.96 -7.90 -14.09
N LEU A 138 11.81 -7.51 -13.55
CA LEU A 138 11.71 -6.98 -12.18
C LEU A 138 12.14 -8.01 -11.13
N GLU A 139 11.78 -9.27 -11.32
CA GLU A 139 12.25 -10.38 -10.48
C GLU A 139 13.78 -10.54 -10.58
N GLN A 140 14.33 -10.57 -11.79
CA GLN A 140 15.77 -10.67 -12.04
C GLN A 140 16.56 -9.48 -11.45
N ASP A 141 15.98 -8.29 -11.50
CA ASP A 141 16.57 -7.06 -10.94
C ASP A 141 16.42 -6.98 -9.41
N GLY A 142 15.72 -7.94 -8.80
CA GLY A 142 15.48 -8.00 -7.36
C GLY A 142 14.44 -7.00 -6.86
N ALA A 143 13.62 -6.42 -7.75
CA ALA A 143 12.55 -5.51 -7.40
C ALA A 143 11.26 -6.23 -6.99
N LEU A 144 11.03 -7.42 -7.55
CA LEU A 144 9.81 -8.20 -7.34
C LEU A 144 10.16 -9.58 -6.79
N GLU A 145 9.41 -10.05 -5.80
CA GLU A 145 9.54 -11.43 -5.33
C GLU A 145 8.78 -12.40 -6.23
N ALA A 146 9.37 -13.57 -6.45
CA ALA A 146 8.82 -14.61 -7.33
C ALA A 146 7.48 -15.18 -6.85
N THR A 147 7.12 -15.02 -5.57
CA THR A 147 5.95 -15.65 -4.95
C THR A 147 4.90 -14.63 -4.53
N GLY A 148 3.63 -14.91 -4.85
CA GLY A 148 2.48 -14.12 -4.41
C GLY A 148 2.28 -12.82 -5.19
N ASP A 149 3.18 -11.84 -5.03
CA ASP A 149 3.03 -10.53 -5.69
C ASP A 149 3.24 -10.62 -7.21
N PHE A 150 4.16 -11.47 -7.67
CA PHE A 150 4.31 -11.77 -9.10
C PHE A 150 3.01 -12.26 -9.73
N ASP A 151 2.36 -13.25 -9.12
CA ASP A 151 1.12 -13.84 -9.64
C ASP A 151 -0.02 -12.83 -9.65
N CYS A 152 -0.16 -12.05 -8.57
CA CYS A 152 -1.16 -10.99 -8.49
C CYS A 152 -0.94 -9.92 -9.56
N ARG A 153 0.29 -9.42 -9.73
CA ARG A 153 0.63 -8.44 -10.77
C ARG A 153 0.39 -8.99 -12.16
N ASN A 154 0.89 -10.19 -12.44
CA ASN A 154 0.75 -10.83 -13.75
C ASN A 154 -0.73 -10.99 -14.12
N LYS A 155 -1.55 -11.43 -13.17
CA LYS A 155 -2.99 -11.59 -13.39
C LYS A 155 -3.69 -10.24 -13.57
N SER A 156 -3.44 -9.28 -12.68
CA SER A 156 -4.11 -7.97 -12.69
C SER A 156 -3.76 -7.15 -13.93
N LEU A 157 -2.47 -7.07 -14.27
CA LEU A 157 -1.98 -6.39 -15.48
C LEU A 157 -2.38 -7.15 -16.74
N GLY A 158 -2.41 -8.49 -16.72
CA GLY A 158 -2.96 -9.29 -17.80
C GLY A 158 -4.44 -8.97 -18.07
N PHE A 159 -5.23 -8.65 -17.05
CA PHE A 159 -6.60 -8.18 -17.22
C PHE A 159 -6.69 -6.75 -17.78
N GLN A 160 -5.71 -5.87 -17.52
CA GLN A 160 -5.62 -4.59 -18.24
C GLN A 160 -5.40 -4.80 -19.73
N CYS A 161 -4.56 -5.76 -20.10
CA CYS A 161 -4.36 -6.10 -21.51
C CYS A 161 -5.68 -6.52 -22.18
N ALA A 162 -6.58 -7.22 -21.47
CA ALA A 162 -7.88 -7.57 -22.00
C ALA A 162 -8.77 -6.32 -22.22
N LEU A 163 -8.77 -5.38 -21.27
CA LEU A 163 -9.48 -4.10 -21.43
C LEU A 163 -8.91 -3.25 -22.58
N GLN A 164 -7.58 -3.25 -22.75
CA GLN A 164 -6.90 -2.55 -23.83
C GLN A 164 -7.24 -3.14 -25.20
N ALA A 165 -7.31 -4.47 -25.30
CA ALA A 165 -7.65 -5.17 -26.53
C ALA A 165 -9.08 -4.87 -27.03
N GLY A 166 -10.01 -4.49 -26.13
CA GLY A 166 -11.35 -4.03 -26.51
C GLY A 166 -11.51 -2.50 -26.51
N ALA A 167 -10.45 -1.71 -26.37
CA ALA A 167 -10.55 -0.25 -26.36
C ALA A 167 -10.96 0.36 -27.72
N GLY A 168 -10.76 -0.38 -28.82
CA GLY A 168 -11.18 0.03 -30.18
C GLY A 168 -12.63 -0.29 -30.52
N CYS A 169 -13.38 -0.86 -29.59
CA CYS A 169 -14.76 -1.26 -29.79
C CYS A 169 -15.73 -0.06 -29.90
N PRO A 170 -16.86 -0.20 -30.60
CA PRO A 170 -17.86 0.86 -30.72
C PRO A 170 -18.45 1.22 -29.36
N GLU A 171 -18.98 2.44 -29.21
CA GLU A 171 -19.56 2.96 -27.95
C GLU A 171 -20.63 2.02 -27.35
N LYS A 172 -21.37 1.29 -28.20
CA LYS A 172 -22.33 0.28 -27.75
C LYS A 172 -21.69 -0.82 -26.89
N ALA A 173 -20.45 -1.19 -27.16
CA ALA A 173 -19.70 -2.18 -26.37
C ALA A 173 -19.11 -1.62 -25.06
N GLU A 174 -19.26 -0.32 -24.76
CA GLU A 174 -18.72 0.29 -23.54
C GLU A 174 -19.34 -0.31 -22.27
N ARG A 175 -20.61 -0.75 -22.33
CA ARG A 175 -21.25 -1.46 -21.23
C ARG A 175 -20.58 -2.82 -20.97
N ALA A 176 -20.25 -3.56 -22.02
CA ALA A 176 -19.49 -4.80 -21.91
C ALA A 176 -18.10 -4.55 -21.33
N ARG A 177 -17.41 -3.49 -21.76
CA ARG A 177 -16.11 -3.08 -21.17
C ARG A 177 -16.21 -2.86 -19.67
N LYS A 178 -17.23 -2.11 -19.24
CA LYS A 178 -17.50 -1.84 -17.81
C LYS A 178 -17.87 -3.11 -17.04
N ALA A 179 -18.64 -4.01 -17.63
CA ALA A 179 -18.97 -5.30 -17.02
C ALA A 179 -17.71 -6.16 -16.80
N VAL A 180 -16.84 -6.22 -17.81
CA VAL A 180 -15.53 -6.89 -17.73
C VAL A 180 -14.67 -6.26 -16.63
N GLU A 181 -14.57 -4.93 -16.59
CA GLU A 181 -13.81 -4.20 -15.56
C GLU A 181 -14.34 -4.45 -14.14
N ASN A 182 -15.66 -4.39 -13.95
CA ASN A 182 -16.29 -4.65 -12.65
C ASN A 182 -16.07 -6.08 -12.19
N TYR A 183 -16.17 -7.06 -13.09
CA TYR A 183 -15.86 -8.46 -12.81
C TYR A 183 -14.39 -8.66 -12.43
N ILE A 184 -13.45 -8.06 -13.19
CA ILE A 184 -12.02 -8.12 -12.89
C ILE A 184 -11.74 -7.57 -11.50
N ASN A 185 -12.28 -6.39 -11.16
CA ASN A 185 -12.08 -5.76 -9.86
C ASN A 185 -12.56 -6.66 -8.71
N LEU A 186 -13.76 -7.23 -8.86
CA LEU A 186 -14.32 -8.16 -7.88
C LEU A 186 -13.48 -9.45 -7.76
N LEU A 187 -12.97 -9.97 -8.87
CA LEU A 187 -12.11 -11.15 -8.88
C LEU A 187 -10.75 -10.88 -8.22
N MET A 188 -10.14 -9.71 -8.44
CA MET A 188 -8.88 -9.32 -7.78
C MET A 188 -9.08 -9.16 -6.28
N ASP A 189 -10.20 -8.57 -5.85
CA ASP A 189 -10.58 -8.47 -4.44
C ASP A 189 -10.63 -9.88 -3.80
N VAL A 190 -11.29 -10.84 -4.46
CA VAL A 190 -11.36 -12.23 -3.99
C VAL A 190 -10.01 -12.94 -4.00
N LYS A 191 -9.10 -12.58 -4.91
CA LYS A 191 -7.75 -13.15 -4.91
C LYS A 191 -6.81 -12.47 -3.90
N MET A 192 -7.31 -11.50 -3.13
CA MET A 192 -6.52 -10.65 -2.24
C MET A 192 -5.36 -9.96 -2.97
N CYS A 193 -5.56 -9.64 -4.23
CA CYS A 193 -4.62 -8.90 -5.06
C CYS A 193 -5.08 -7.46 -5.22
N ARG A 194 -4.15 -6.56 -5.56
CA ARG A 194 -4.55 -5.19 -5.92
C ARG A 194 -5.26 -5.18 -7.27
N ARG A 195 -6.19 -4.24 -7.41
CA ARG A 195 -6.92 -4.03 -8.66
C ARG A 195 -5.97 -3.51 -9.74
N PRO A 196 -6.33 -3.67 -11.02
CA PRO A 196 -5.49 -3.23 -12.12
C PRO A 196 -4.96 -1.80 -11.99
N THR A 197 -5.85 -0.85 -11.70
CA THR A 197 -5.51 0.58 -11.55
C THR A 197 -4.58 0.87 -10.38
N GLU A 198 -4.52 -0.01 -9.39
CA GLU A 198 -3.63 0.13 -8.22
C GLU A 198 -2.21 -0.36 -8.54
N TYR A 199 -2.03 -1.23 -9.54
CA TYR A 199 -0.70 -1.66 -10.01
C TYR A 199 -0.08 -0.74 -11.07
N ALA A 200 -0.84 0.23 -11.59
CA ALA A 200 -0.33 1.26 -12.49
C ALA A 200 0.87 2.03 -11.90
N CYS A 201 0.86 2.26 -10.59
CA CYS A 201 1.94 2.90 -9.85
C CYS A 201 2.75 1.86 -9.06
N GLU A 202 4.01 1.65 -9.44
CA GLU A 202 4.93 0.73 -8.76
C GLU A 202 5.80 1.44 -7.72
N GLY A 203 5.23 2.47 -7.08
CA GLY A 203 5.92 3.25 -6.06
C GLY A 203 6.26 2.44 -4.81
N ASP A 204 5.57 1.34 -4.55
CA ASP A 204 5.87 0.42 -3.45
C ASP A 204 7.15 -0.39 -3.71
N LEU A 205 7.27 -1.00 -4.90
CA LEU A 205 8.49 -1.70 -5.31
C LEU A 205 9.68 -0.74 -5.35
N PHE A 206 9.44 0.51 -5.73
CA PHE A 206 10.46 1.55 -5.74
C PHE A 206 10.99 1.82 -4.34
N ASP A 207 10.11 2.01 -3.36
CA ASP A 207 10.52 2.20 -1.96
C ASP A 207 11.26 0.97 -1.45
N ASP A 208 10.77 -0.24 -1.74
CA ASP A 208 11.38 -1.51 -1.32
C ASP A 208 12.81 -1.68 -1.84
N CYS A 209 13.09 -1.26 -3.08
CA CYS A 209 14.44 -1.26 -3.64
C CYS A 209 15.44 -0.45 -2.80
N TYR A 210 15.02 0.70 -2.25
CA TYR A 210 15.87 1.52 -1.40
C TYR A 210 15.84 1.09 0.07
N TRP A 211 14.71 0.57 0.56
CA TRP A 211 14.59 0.01 1.90
C TRP A 211 15.56 -1.14 2.14
N LYS A 212 15.89 -1.94 1.11
CA LYS A 212 16.91 -3.00 1.17
C LYS A 212 18.29 -2.50 1.62
N VAL A 213 18.61 -1.24 1.41
CA VAL A 213 19.87 -0.63 1.88
C VAL A 213 19.82 -0.39 3.39
N LEU A 214 18.65 -0.05 3.93
CA LEU A 214 18.44 0.22 5.35
C LEU A 214 18.11 -1.04 6.18
N SER A 215 17.52 -2.07 5.56
CA SER A 215 16.94 -3.23 6.26
C SER A 215 17.94 -4.34 6.64
N GLY A 216 19.21 -4.24 6.28
CA GLY A 216 20.26 -5.05 6.94
C GLY A 216 20.54 -4.53 8.36
N THR A 217 21.46 -5.15 9.11
CA THR A 217 21.94 -4.69 10.46
C THR A 217 22.38 -3.22 10.60
N ALA A 218 22.30 -2.40 9.54
CA ALA A 218 22.35 -0.94 9.53
C ALA A 218 21.09 -0.34 10.18
N GLY A 219 20.06 -1.14 10.49
CA GLY A 219 18.98 -0.77 11.40
C GLY A 219 19.36 -0.75 12.89
N ARG A 220 20.60 -1.12 13.27
CA ARG A 220 21.13 -0.90 14.64
C ARG A 220 21.82 0.46 14.77
N LEU A 221 21.26 1.48 14.14
CA LEU A 221 21.59 2.87 14.45
C LEU A 221 21.05 3.19 15.86
N PRO A 222 21.74 3.97 16.68
CA PRO A 222 22.66 5.07 16.33
C PRO A 222 24.10 4.73 15.91
N LEU A 223 24.49 3.45 15.93
CA LEU A 223 25.87 3.05 15.62
C LEU A 223 25.95 2.32 14.28
N LEU A 224 26.82 2.82 13.38
CA LEU A 224 27.20 2.03 12.20
C LEU A 224 27.89 0.74 12.67
N PRO A 225 27.49 -0.43 12.15
CA PRO A 225 28.09 -1.69 12.57
C PRO A 225 29.57 -1.71 12.23
N SER A 226 30.42 -2.02 13.21
CA SER A 226 31.83 -2.32 12.97
C SER A 226 31.95 -3.69 12.29
N GLY A 227 32.67 -3.74 11.16
CA GLY A 227 32.94 -4.98 10.42
C GLY A 227 32.85 -4.81 8.92
N ALA A 228 33.98 -5.04 8.25
CA ALA A 228 34.11 -4.93 6.80
C ALA A 228 33.09 -5.81 6.04
N ASP A 229 32.81 -7.02 6.53
CA ASP A 229 31.83 -7.93 5.92
C ASP A 229 30.40 -7.35 5.91
N THR A 230 30.01 -6.68 6.99
CA THR A 230 28.69 -6.06 7.12
C THR A 230 28.60 -4.83 6.22
N LEU A 231 29.62 -3.97 6.24
CA LEU A 231 29.72 -2.79 5.37
C LEU A 231 29.73 -3.17 3.87
N SER A 232 30.43 -4.24 3.51
CA SER A 232 30.43 -4.78 2.15
C SER A 232 29.04 -5.23 1.69
N LYS A 233 28.21 -5.79 2.59
CA LYS A 233 26.82 -6.14 2.25
C LYS A 233 25.99 -4.89 1.95
N TYR A 234 26.14 -3.81 2.72
CA TYR A 234 25.43 -2.54 2.43
C TYR A 234 25.90 -1.90 1.15
N CYS A 235 27.21 -1.87 0.91
CA CYS A 235 27.74 -1.35 -0.33
C CYS A 235 27.17 -2.12 -1.54
N LYS A 236 27.09 -3.45 -1.45
CA LYS A 236 26.45 -4.28 -2.49
C LYS A 236 24.98 -3.93 -2.67
N ALA A 237 24.22 -3.78 -1.59
CA ALA A 237 22.82 -3.37 -1.64
C ALA A 237 22.67 -1.98 -2.29
N ALA A 238 23.50 -1.02 -1.88
CA ALA A 238 23.47 0.33 -2.41
C ALA A 238 23.76 0.38 -3.92
N LYS A 239 24.76 -0.39 -4.37
CA LYS A 239 25.08 -0.55 -5.80
C LYS A 239 23.99 -1.26 -6.60
N SER A 240 23.15 -2.07 -5.95
CA SER A 240 22.05 -2.78 -6.62
C SER A 240 20.78 -1.96 -6.80
N ALA A 241 20.56 -0.90 -6.00
CA ALA A 241 19.33 -0.11 -6.05
C ALA A 241 19.02 0.53 -7.42
N PRO A 242 20.01 1.07 -8.18
CA PRO A 242 19.76 1.56 -9.54
C PRO A 242 19.28 0.47 -10.49
N THR A 243 19.84 -0.75 -10.38
CA THR A 243 19.39 -1.90 -11.20
C THR A 243 17.98 -2.31 -10.80
N CYS A 244 17.68 -2.37 -9.50
CA CYS A 244 16.37 -2.71 -8.95
C CYS A 244 15.28 -1.77 -9.48
N THR A 245 15.55 -0.46 -9.57
CA THR A 245 14.52 0.52 -9.94
C THR A 245 14.37 0.78 -11.43
N ARG A 246 15.28 0.27 -12.29
CA ARG A 246 15.37 0.68 -13.71
C ARG A 246 14.14 0.38 -14.57
N ASN A 247 13.38 -0.67 -14.24
CA ASN A 247 12.25 -1.16 -15.02
C ASN A 247 10.89 -0.87 -14.35
N LEU A 248 10.89 -0.12 -13.24
CA LEU A 248 9.69 0.21 -12.49
C LEU A 248 8.89 1.33 -13.18
N GLN A 249 7.57 1.18 -13.18
CA GLN A 249 6.63 2.15 -13.72
C GLN A 249 6.15 3.10 -12.63
N ILE A 250 6.79 4.27 -12.56
CA ILE A 250 6.43 5.35 -11.61
C ILE A 250 5.70 6.52 -12.29
N GLU A 251 5.64 6.53 -13.63
CA GLU A 251 5.03 7.63 -14.40
C GLU A 251 3.51 7.72 -14.26
N GLN A 252 2.84 6.64 -13.87
CA GLN A 252 1.40 6.63 -13.63
C GLN A 252 1.06 6.85 -12.14
N CYS A 253 2.06 7.09 -11.29
CA CYS A 253 1.81 7.49 -9.91
C CYS A 253 1.18 8.89 -9.84
N PRO A 254 0.40 9.20 -8.79
CA PRO A 254 -0.04 10.56 -8.53
C PRO A 254 1.13 11.55 -8.47
N GLU A 255 0.95 12.79 -8.90
CA GLU A 255 2.02 13.79 -8.96
C GLU A 255 2.71 14.05 -7.61
N GLU A 256 1.94 14.04 -6.52
CA GLU A 256 2.49 14.10 -5.16
C GLU A 256 3.44 12.94 -4.88
N ARG A 257 3.04 11.71 -5.26
CA ARG A 257 3.86 10.51 -5.10
C ARG A 257 5.11 10.58 -5.96
N LYS A 258 5.02 11.04 -7.22
CA LYS A 258 6.20 11.22 -8.08
C LYS A 258 7.25 12.14 -7.47
N LYS A 259 6.83 13.25 -6.86
CA LYS A 259 7.74 14.18 -6.16
C LYS A 259 8.50 13.50 -5.02
N ILE A 260 7.80 12.67 -4.24
CA ILE A 260 8.40 11.89 -3.15
C ILE A 260 9.43 10.90 -3.72
N LEU A 261 9.06 10.12 -4.74
CA LEU A 261 9.95 9.13 -5.37
C LEU A 261 11.19 9.79 -5.99
N SER A 262 11.04 10.96 -6.61
CA SER A 262 12.19 11.76 -7.09
C SER A 262 13.09 12.20 -5.94
N THR A 263 12.52 12.64 -4.82
CA THR A 263 13.27 13.08 -3.64
C THR A 263 14.08 11.94 -3.04
N ILE A 264 13.50 10.73 -2.98
CA ILE A 264 14.19 9.49 -2.57
C ILE A 264 15.35 9.19 -3.53
N LYS A 265 15.08 9.20 -4.84
CA LYS A 265 16.10 8.97 -5.88
C LYS A 265 17.27 9.95 -5.77
N ASP A 266 16.98 11.23 -5.56
CA ASP A 266 17.99 12.28 -5.49
C ASP A 266 18.79 12.20 -4.19
N GLY A 267 18.12 11.96 -3.06
CA GLY A 267 18.78 11.73 -1.78
C GLY A 267 19.65 10.47 -1.77
N PHE A 268 19.32 9.48 -2.59
CA PHE A 268 20.11 8.26 -2.71
C PHE A 268 21.42 8.44 -3.48
N ARG A 269 21.58 9.51 -4.27
CA ARG A 269 22.76 9.65 -5.16
C ARG A 269 24.09 9.62 -4.42
N SER A 270 24.17 10.14 -3.20
CA SER A 270 25.38 10.14 -2.38
C SER A 270 25.63 8.81 -1.65
N ILE A 271 24.61 7.95 -1.53
CA ILE A 271 24.66 6.75 -0.69
C ILE A 271 25.72 5.75 -1.15
N PRO A 272 25.83 5.39 -2.45
CA PRO A 272 26.88 4.48 -2.90
C PRO A 272 28.27 5.01 -2.58
N ASP A 273 28.54 6.30 -2.78
CA ASP A 273 29.87 6.89 -2.55
C ASP A 273 30.23 6.90 -1.07
N SER A 274 29.26 7.11 -0.18
CA SER A 274 29.49 7.11 1.26
C SER A 274 29.65 5.71 1.84
N ILE A 275 28.76 4.78 1.49
CA ILE A 275 28.74 3.42 2.07
C ILE A 275 29.81 2.52 1.45
N CYS A 276 30.19 2.76 0.20
CA CYS A 276 31.25 2.01 -0.47
C CYS A 276 32.64 2.65 -0.36
N ASN A 277 32.80 3.69 0.46
CA ASN A 277 34.09 4.31 0.68
C ASN A 277 35.07 3.29 1.30
N GLU A 278 36.26 3.16 0.71
CA GLU A 278 37.30 2.22 1.14
C GLU A 278 37.81 2.52 2.56
N GLU A 279 37.75 3.78 3.00
CA GLU A 279 38.14 4.21 4.34
C GLU A 279 37.04 3.97 5.39
N LEU A 280 35.80 3.71 4.95
CA LEU A 280 34.65 3.58 5.84
C LEU A 280 34.85 2.55 6.96
N PRO A 281 35.40 1.34 6.73
CA PRO A 281 35.59 0.37 7.81
C PRO A 281 36.47 0.89 8.95
N ALA A 282 37.62 1.48 8.62
CA ALA A 282 38.52 2.06 9.62
C ALA A 282 37.90 3.30 10.28
N SER A 283 37.21 4.12 9.49
CA SER A 283 36.52 5.31 9.98
C SER A 283 35.38 4.98 10.95
N VAL A 284 34.64 3.89 10.72
CA VAL A 284 33.57 3.42 11.62
C VAL A 284 34.16 2.88 12.92
N GLU A 285 35.29 2.18 12.88
CA GLU A 285 35.98 1.76 14.10
C GLU A 285 36.44 2.95 14.94
N GLU A 286 36.98 3.99 14.29
CA GLU A 286 37.43 5.19 14.97
C GLU A 286 36.25 6.01 15.54
N TRP A 287 35.19 6.20 14.74
CA TRP A 287 33.95 6.83 15.19
C TRP A 287 33.39 6.13 16.43
N ASN A 288 33.26 4.80 16.41
CA ASN A 288 32.72 4.03 17.52
C ASN A 288 33.58 4.07 18.79
N LYS A 289 34.91 4.24 18.66
CA LYS A 289 35.81 4.41 19.82
C LYS A 289 35.72 5.81 20.42
N CYS A 290 35.60 6.81 19.57
CA CYS A 290 35.58 8.21 19.99
C CYS A 290 34.21 8.66 20.52
N LEU A 291 33.12 8.11 19.98
CA LEU A 291 31.75 8.56 20.25
C LEU A 291 31.46 8.66 21.76
N ASN A 292 31.03 9.84 22.20
CA ASN A 292 30.65 10.06 23.59
C ASN A 292 29.27 9.46 23.88
N GLN A 293 29.26 8.19 24.30
CA GLN A 293 28.02 7.46 24.58
C GLN A 293 27.19 8.07 25.71
N GLU A 294 27.81 8.73 26.70
CA GLU A 294 27.09 9.38 27.79
C GLU A 294 26.38 10.63 27.29
N ALA A 295 27.06 11.44 26.48
CA ALA A 295 26.46 12.61 25.83
C ALA A 295 25.33 12.20 24.88
N LEU A 296 25.52 11.13 24.08
CA LEU A 296 24.47 10.60 23.21
C LEU A 296 23.23 10.20 24.01
N LYS A 297 23.38 9.35 25.02
CA LYS A 297 22.27 8.89 25.86
C LYS A 297 21.55 10.05 26.55
N LYS A 298 22.31 11.04 27.01
CA LYS A 298 21.75 12.24 27.63
C LYS A 298 20.93 13.04 26.61
N CYS A 299 21.49 13.33 25.44
CA CYS A 299 20.80 14.05 24.38
C CYS A 299 19.51 13.33 23.94
N GLU A 300 19.57 12.03 23.68
CA GLU A 300 18.40 11.22 23.31
C GLU A 300 17.32 11.20 24.40
N SER A 301 17.72 11.23 25.68
CA SER A 301 16.78 11.28 26.80
C SER A 301 16.02 12.62 26.91
N GLU A 302 16.58 13.69 26.33
CA GLU A 302 16.00 15.03 26.30
C GLU A 302 15.08 15.24 25.08
N ILE A 303 15.10 14.31 24.10
CA ILE A 303 14.18 14.34 22.96
C ILE A 303 12.74 14.22 23.50
N PRO A 304 11.86 15.19 23.23
CA PRO A 304 10.49 15.17 23.72
C PRO A 304 9.79 13.89 23.28
N ARG A 305 9.32 13.10 24.25
CA ARG A 305 8.56 11.89 23.94
C ARG A 305 7.21 12.27 23.34
N PRO A 306 6.71 11.46 22.38
CA PRO A 306 5.40 11.68 21.79
C PRO A 306 4.32 11.69 22.87
N ASN A 307 3.44 12.69 22.84
CA ASN A 307 2.20 12.64 23.63
C ASN A 307 1.41 11.41 23.16
N ARG A 308 1.07 10.50 24.09
CA ARG A 308 0.37 9.25 23.73
C ARG A 308 -1.04 9.49 23.20
N ASN A 309 -1.58 10.69 23.40
CA ASN A 309 -2.88 11.12 22.90
C ASN A 309 -2.68 11.95 21.63
N PHE A 310 -2.33 11.31 20.52
CA PHE A 310 -2.40 11.94 19.21
C PHE A 310 -3.83 11.87 18.68
N ASP A 311 -4.35 13.00 18.22
CA ASP A 311 -5.70 13.10 17.69
C ASP A 311 -5.76 12.61 16.23
N SER A 312 -4.61 12.50 15.54
CA SER A 312 -4.54 12.00 14.17
C SER A 312 -3.26 11.22 13.81
N LYS A 313 -3.35 10.46 12.71
CA LYS A 313 -2.21 9.77 12.07
C LYS A 313 -1.16 10.77 11.56
N ALA A 314 -1.57 11.96 11.12
CA ALA A 314 -0.68 13.00 10.62
C ALA A 314 0.21 13.57 11.74
N GLU A 315 -0.37 13.85 12.92
CA GLU A 315 0.39 14.32 14.08
C GLU A 315 1.41 13.28 14.56
N ARG A 316 1.01 12.01 14.56
CA ARG A 316 1.92 10.90 14.86
C ARG A 316 3.10 10.86 13.88
N HIS A 317 2.84 11.06 12.59
CA HIS A 317 3.86 11.09 11.55
C HIS A 317 4.83 12.25 11.74
N VAL A 318 4.32 13.46 11.99
CA VAL A 318 5.16 14.64 12.26
C VAL A 318 6.07 14.42 13.47
N HIS A 319 5.52 13.84 14.55
CA HIS A 319 6.33 13.54 15.73
C HIS A 319 7.39 12.48 15.43
N PHE A 320 7.03 11.41 14.71
CA PHE A 320 7.97 10.37 14.30
C PHE A 320 9.14 10.93 13.48
N CYS A 321 8.85 11.81 12.53
CA CYS A 321 9.87 12.48 11.73
C CYS A 321 10.77 13.39 12.58
N ARG A 322 10.19 14.14 13.51
CA ARG A 322 10.95 15.00 14.43
C ARG A 322 11.87 14.18 15.33
N ASP A 323 11.37 13.09 15.91
CA ASP A 323 12.14 12.20 16.78
C ASP A 323 13.43 11.74 16.08
N ARG A 324 13.30 11.24 14.85
CA ARG A 324 14.45 10.81 14.04
C ARG A 324 15.41 11.94 13.68
N GLU A 325 14.88 13.12 13.37
CA GLU A 325 15.69 14.31 13.08
C GLU A 325 16.53 14.72 14.30
N GLU A 326 15.93 14.74 15.50
CA GLU A 326 16.63 15.06 16.74
C GLU A 326 17.61 13.96 17.15
N THR A 327 17.27 12.68 16.91
CA THR A 327 18.21 11.56 17.10
C THR A 327 19.47 11.75 16.25
N LEU A 328 19.35 12.07 14.96
CA LEU A 328 20.52 12.34 14.12
C LEU A 328 21.36 13.51 14.65
N LYS A 329 20.74 14.60 15.14
CA LYS A 329 21.48 15.71 15.75
C LYS A 329 22.27 15.25 16.98
N CYS A 330 21.67 14.41 17.82
CA CYS A 330 22.35 13.82 18.97
C CYS A 330 23.51 12.91 18.56
N GLU A 331 23.33 12.08 17.53
CA GLU A 331 24.37 11.19 16.99
C GLU A 331 25.58 11.97 16.50
N LEU A 332 25.34 13.01 15.68
CA LEU A 332 26.40 13.88 15.15
C LEU A 332 27.09 14.68 16.27
N ALA A 333 26.32 15.25 17.20
CA ALA A 333 26.87 16.00 18.33
C ALA A 333 27.72 15.12 19.26
N ALA A 334 27.34 13.86 19.47
CA ALA A 334 28.12 12.94 20.30
C ALA A 334 29.46 12.54 19.65
N GLY A 335 29.59 12.70 18.33
CA GLY A 335 30.81 12.44 17.57
C GLY A 335 31.56 13.70 17.13
N SER A 336 31.14 14.90 17.53
CA SER A 336 31.70 16.16 17.03
C SER A 336 33.18 16.34 17.35
N ASP A 337 33.66 15.72 18.44
CA ASP A 337 35.05 15.78 18.89
C ASP A 337 35.92 14.65 18.28
N CYS A 338 35.38 13.88 17.34
CA CYS A 338 36.11 12.79 16.72
C CYS A 338 37.16 13.25 15.72
N PRO A 339 38.28 12.50 15.60
CA PRO A 339 39.35 12.88 14.68
C PRO A 339 38.87 12.82 13.23
N ALA A 340 39.58 13.53 12.34
CA ALA A 340 39.26 13.57 10.90
C ALA A 340 39.22 12.17 10.25
N SER A 341 39.93 11.18 10.80
CA SER A 341 39.87 9.78 10.37
C SER A 341 38.49 9.12 10.57
N ALA A 342 37.59 9.74 11.34
CA ALA A 342 36.20 9.30 11.53
C ALA A 342 35.20 9.96 10.57
N SER A 343 35.64 10.90 9.71
CA SER A 343 34.76 11.72 8.85
C SER A 343 33.97 10.92 7.81
N ALA A 344 34.50 9.81 7.29
CA ALA A 344 33.78 8.96 6.35
C ALA A 344 32.56 8.28 7.00
N ALA A 345 32.67 7.91 8.28
CA ALA A 345 31.58 7.35 9.07
C ALA A 345 30.51 8.40 9.40
N GLU A 346 30.91 9.61 9.76
CA GLU A 346 29.99 10.74 9.97
C GLU A 346 29.16 11.02 8.71
N LYS A 347 29.82 11.12 7.55
CA LYS A 347 29.16 11.32 6.25
C LYS A 347 28.21 10.17 5.91
N ALA A 348 28.65 8.92 6.10
CA ALA A 348 27.81 7.74 5.84
C ALA A 348 26.58 7.70 6.75
N LEU A 349 26.73 8.05 8.04
CA LEU A 349 25.62 8.17 8.98
C LEU A 349 24.62 9.23 8.53
N TYR A 350 25.11 10.43 8.20
CA TYR A 350 24.29 11.52 7.69
C TYR A 350 23.47 11.10 6.47
N ASP A 351 24.14 10.55 5.44
CA ASP A 351 23.49 10.16 4.20
C ASP A 351 22.43 9.06 4.46
N LEU A 352 22.76 8.06 5.28
CA LEU A 352 21.83 6.99 5.67
C LEU A 352 20.58 7.52 6.39
N ARG A 353 20.73 8.48 7.31
CA ARG A 353 19.59 9.11 7.99
C ARG A 353 18.79 10.02 7.05
N ALA A 354 19.44 10.71 6.13
CA ALA A 354 18.78 11.53 5.13
C ALA A 354 17.89 10.69 4.19
N ILE A 355 18.37 9.53 3.71
CA ILE A 355 17.54 8.64 2.88
C ILE A 355 16.42 8.00 3.67
N GLU A 356 16.65 7.60 4.93
CA GLU A 356 15.61 7.08 5.81
C GLU A 356 14.48 8.09 6.02
N HIS A 357 14.82 9.36 6.24
CA HIS A 357 13.86 10.46 6.36
C HIS A 357 13.04 10.64 5.08
N ASN A 358 13.69 10.57 3.90
CA ASN A 358 13.00 10.64 2.61
C ASN A 358 12.06 9.44 2.39
N LEU A 359 12.47 8.22 2.75
CA LEU A 359 11.66 7.01 2.61
C LEU A 359 10.42 7.01 3.51
N TYR A 360 10.53 7.63 4.69
CA TYR A 360 9.36 7.88 5.53
C TYR A 360 8.53 9.08 5.07
N ASN A 361 8.90 9.77 3.99
CA ASN A 361 8.24 11.01 3.55
C ASN A 361 8.15 12.04 4.68
N CYS A 362 9.27 12.23 5.38
CA CYS A 362 9.37 13.25 6.40
C CYS A 362 9.71 14.61 5.78
N PRO A 363 9.09 15.71 6.26
CA PRO A 363 9.37 17.03 5.72
C PRO A 363 10.85 17.38 5.98
N ARG A 364 11.53 17.88 4.95
CA ARG A 364 12.84 18.53 5.10
C ARG A 364 12.60 19.90 5.72
N ARG A 365 13.21 20.19 6.86
CA ARG A 365 13.25 21.54 7.41
C ARG A 365 14.40 22.32 6.75
N ASP A 366 14.18 23.60 6.50
CA ASP A 366 15.23 24.48 5.98
C ASP A 366 16.36 24.63 7.02
N GLY A 367 17.62 24.48 6.57
CA GLY A 367 18.81 24.61 7.44
C GLY A 367 19.83 23.49 7.33
N TRP A 368 19.62 22.52 6.43
CA TRP A 368 20.60 21.47 6.14
C TRP A 368 21.48 21.88 4.94
N MET A 369 22.62 22.52 5.25
CA MET A 369 23.82 22.64 4.40
C MET A 369 25.06 22.53 5.29
#